data_AF-A0A0S9L1B8-F1
#
_entry.id   AF-A0A0S9L1B8-F1
#
_cell.length_a   1.000
_cell.length_b   1.000
_cell.length_c   1.000
_cell.angle_alpha   90.00
_cell.angle_beta   90.00
_cell.angle_gamma   90.00
#
_symmetry.space_group_name_H-M   'P 1'
#
loop_
_entity.id
_entity.type
_entity.pdbx_description
1 polymer ?
#
loop_
_entity_poly.entity_id
_entity_poly.type
_entity_poly.pdbx_seq_one_letter_code
_entity_poly.pdbx_strand_id
1 'polypeptide(L)'
;MSEAIKAAGCAVTPIEQDGVVRLHSASHGVGFQVLWGNQLAPGRYADLTFSCPLRVQGGVLPESVLADWHRSKRFARVALHGDFVVLEMDVVAAGGIAATHLAVMVQLWTQMMGQFFVHLRNFKPEAGDAAQATPEAATPA
;
A
#
# COMPACT_ATOMS: atom_id res chain seq x y z
N MET A 1 -2.57 -1.82 -21.74
CA MET A 1 -2.98 -1.95 -20.32
C MET A 1 -3.15 -0.60 -19.62
N SER A 2 -2.29 0.39 -19.87
CA SER A 2 -2.44 1.77 -19.38
C SER A 2 -3.83 2.37 -19.65
N GLU A 3 -4.38 2.18 -20.85
CA GLU A 3 -5.73 2.65 -21.23
C GLU A 3 -6.86 2.04 -20.39
N ALA A 4 -6.72 0.79 -19.92
CA ALA A 4 -7.72 0.16 -19.06
C ALA A 4 -7.70 0.76 -17.64
N ILE A 5 -6.54 1.21 -17.17
CA ILE A 5 -6.40 1.89 -15.87
C ILE A 5 -6.90 3.34 -16.00
N LYS A 6 -6.64 4.02 -17.12
CA LYS A 6 -7.25 5.33 -17.43
C LYS A 6 -8.77 5.24 -17.50
N ALA A 7 -9.30 4.23 -18.18
CA ALA A 7 -10.73 3.97 -18.29
C ALA A 7 -11.40 3.66 -16.95
N ALA A 8 -10.63 3.18 -15.96
CA ALA A 8 -11.09 2.99 -14.58
C ALA A 8 -11.11 4.30 -13.75
N GLY A 9 -10.88 5.46 -14.37
CA GLY A 9 -10.98 6.77 -13.73
C GLY A 9 -9.68 7.28 -13.10
N CYS A 10 -8.55 6.61 -13.34
CA CYS A 10 -7.25 7.01 -12.82
C CYS A 10 -6.52 7.90 -13.84
N ALA A 11 -5.97 9.04 -13.40
CA ALA A 11 -4.98 9.76 -14.20
C ALA A 11 -3.69 8.92 -14.21
N VAL A 12 -3.26 8.43 -15.37
CA VAL A 12 -2.11 7.53 -15.48
C VAL A 12 -0.99 8.23 -16.23
N THR A 13 0.13 8.43 -15.53
CA THR A 13 1.40 8.82 -16.15
C THR A 13 2.28 7.58 -16.22
N PRO A 14 2.56 7.03 -17.42
CA PRO A 14 3.58 6.00 -17.55
C PRO A 14 4.95 6.63 -17.25
N ILE A 15 5.67 6.03 -16.31
CA ILE A 15 7.05 6.37 -15.98
C ILE A 15 7.87 5.12 -16.29
N GLU A 16 8.75 5.21 -17.27
CA GLU A 16 9.71 4.15 -17.55
C GLU A 16 10.88 4.29 -16.59
N GLN A 17 11.04 3.31 -15.71
CA GLN A 17 12.13 3.27 -14.75
C GLN A 17 12.78 1.89 -14.82
N ASP A 18 14.09 1.84 -15.06
CA ASP A 18 14.89 0.61 -15.16
C ASP A 18 14.34 -0.38 -16.21
N GLY A 19 13.77 0.13 -17.31
CA GLY A 19 13.15 -0.67 -18.38
C GLY A 19 11.76 -1.25 -18.05
N VAL A 20 11.17 -0.87 -16.91
CA VAL A 20 9.82 -1.26 -16.51
C VAL A 20 8.89 -0.04 -16.53
N VAL A 21 7.77 -0.15 -17.24
CA VAL A 21 6.74 0.90 -17.27
C VAL A 21 5.93 0.83 -15.97
N ARG A 22 6.24 1.70 -15.01
CA ARG A 22 5.40 1.93 -13.83
C ARG A 22 4.31 2.92 -14.18
N LEU A 23 3.13 2.75 -13.62
CA LEU A 23 2.06 3.71 -13.79
C LEU A 23 1.92 4.50 -12.51
N HIS A 24 2.27 5.78 -12.56
CA HIS A 24 2.00 6.69 -11.46
C HIS A 24 0.60 7.26 -11.63
N SER A 25 -0.24 7.10 -10.62
CA SER A 25 -1.57 7.68 -10.60
C SER A 25 -1.82 8.40 -9.29
N ALA A 26 -2.39 9.60 -9.38
CA ALA A 26 -2.83 10.36 -8.22
C ALA A 26 -4.35 10.27 -8.10
N SER A 27 -4.84 9.73 -7.00
CA SER A 27 -6.24 9.86 -6.60
C SER A 27 -6.30 10.68 -5.32
N HIS A 28 -7.13 11.73 -5.30
CA HIS A 28 -7.29 12.61 -4.13
C HIS A 28 -5.96 13.19 -3.60
N GLY A 29 -4.98 13.43 -4.47
CA GLY A 29 -3.67 13.98 -4.12
C GLY A 29 -2.62 12.97 -3.65
N VAL A 30 -2.94 11.66 -3.62
CA VAL A 30 -1.99 10.61 -3.22
C VAL A 30 -1.58 9.76 -4.42
N GLY A 31 -0.27 9.67 -4.63
CA GLY A 31 0.34 8.87 -5.69
C GLY A 31 0.41 7.39 -5.35
N PHE A 32 0.02 6.53 -6.29
CA PHE A 32 0.29 5.10 -6.26
C PHE A 32 0.93 4.63 -7.56
N GLN A 33 1.59 3.49 -7.48
CA GLN A 33 2.31 2.83 -8.57
C GLN A 33 1.62 1.51 -8.93
N VAL A 34 1.66 1.17 -10.22
CA VAL A 34 1.40 -0.20 -10.69
C VAL A 34 2.72 -0.85 -11.06
N LEU A 35 3.04 -1.94 -10.37
CA LEU A 35 4.22 -2.76 -10.58
C LEU A 35 3.79 -4.02 -11.31
N TRP A 36 4.24 -4.20 -12.55
CA TRP A 36 3.95 -5.41 -13.31
C TRP A 36 4.82 -6.57 -12.81
N GLY A 37 4.21 -7.72 -12.57
CA GLY A 37 4.91 -8.92 -12.14
C GLY A 37 5.28 -9.82 -13.31
N ASN A 38 4.83 -11.07 -13.27
CA ASN A 38 5.27 -12.10 -14.20
C ASN A 38 4.75 -11.85 -15.62
N GLN A 39 5.65 -11.63 -16.58
CA GLN A 39 5.30 -11.44 -17.98
C GLN A 39 5.03 -12.79 -18.65
N LEU A 40 3.85 -12.94 -19.26
CA LEU A 40 3.45 -14.11 -20.03
C LEU A 40 3.79 -13.98 -21.52
N ALA A 41 3.71 -12.76 -22.04
CA ALA A 41 4.06 -12.36 -23.40
C ALA A 41 4.31 -10.84 -23.41
N PRO A 42 4.92 -10.26 -24.46
CA PRO A 42 5.12 -8.82 -24.54
C PRO A 42 3.81 -8.05 -24.27
N GLY A 43 3.80 -7.26 -23.20
CA GLY A 43 2.63 -6.48 -22.78
C GLY A 43 1.48 -7.27 -22.12
N ARG A 44 1.68 -8.55 -21.79
CA ARG A 44 0.73 -9.41 -21.04
C ARG A 44 1.37 -9.95 -19.77
N TYR A 45 0.70 -9.76 -18.64
CA TYR A 45 1.18 -10.16 -17.33
C TYR A 45 0.19 -11.09 -16.63
N ALA A 46 0.71 -12.04 -15.85
CA ALA A 46 -0.07 -12.93 -14.99
C ALA A 46 -0.55 -12.22 -13.71
N ASP A 47 0.23 -11.25 -13.26
CA ASP A 47 0.02 -10.54 -12.02
C ASP A 47 0.58 -9.11 -12.04
N LEU A 48 0.12 -8.31 -11.09
CA LEU A 48 0.64 -6.98 -10.77
C LEU A 48 0.46 -6.69 -9.28
N THR A 49 1.16 -5.68 -8.81
CA THR A 49 1.00 -5.10 -7.48
C THR A 49 0.66 -3.62 -7.60
N PHE A 50 -0.43 -3.19 -6.96
CA PHE A 50 -0.65 -1.79 -6.65
C PHE A 50 0.14 -1.42 -5.40
N SER A 51 0.87 -0.32 -5.42
CA SER A 51 1.74 0.11 -4.32
C SER A 51 1.58 1.61 -4.05
N CYS A 52 1.26 1.98 -2.81
CA CYS A 52 1.15 3.36 -2.34
C CYS A 52 2.13 3.60 -1.19
N PRO A 53 3.35 4.09 -1.48
CA PRO A 53 4.28 4.50 -0.44
C PRO A 53 3.88 5.86 0.15
N LEU A 54 3.80 5.92 1.48
CA LEU A 54 3.54 7.14 2.24
C LEU A 54 4.72 7.41 3.16
N ARG A 55 5.20 8.65 3.18
CA ARG A 55 6.26 9.04 4.11
C ARG A 55 5.68 9.30 5.49
N VAL A 56 6.22 8.66 6.50
CA VAL A 56 5.88 8.91 7.90
C VAL A 56 6.58 10.22 8.32
N GLN A 57 5.82 11.17 8.86
CA GLN A 57 6.35 12.42 9.40
C GLN A 57 6.09 12.49 10.90
N GLY A 58 7.10 12.91 11.67
CA GLY A 58 6.91 13.24 13.09
C GLY A 58 6.93 12.07 14.07
N GLY A 59 7.45 10.89 13.69
CA GLY A 59 7.65 9.79 14.65
C GLY A 59 7.73 8.41 14.00
N VAL A 60 7.71 7.38 14.83
CA VAL A 60 7.63 5.97 14.43
C VAL A 60 6.17 5.55 14.44
N LEU A 61 5.70 4.92 13.35
CA LEU A 61 4.37 4.34 13.30
C LEU A 61 4.37 3.04 14.15
N PRO A 62 3.53 2.92 15.19
CA PRO A 62 3.53 1.73 16.03
C PRO A 62 3.13 0.48 15.26
N GLU A 63 3.77 -0.65 15.56
CA GLU A 63 3.49 -1.92 14.87
C GLU A 63 2.05 -2.40 15.06
N SER A 64 1.42 -2.05 16.19
CA SER A 64 0.02 -2.36 16.47
C SER A 64 -0.93 -1.82 15.39
N VAL A 65 -0.65 -0.64 14.82
CA VAL A 65 -1.45 -0.05 13.75
C VAL A 65 -1.47 -0.94 12.51
N LEU A 66 -0.33 -1.56 12.19
CA LEU A 66 -0.20 -2.48 11.07
C LEU A 66 -0.91 -3.80 11.38
N ALA A 67 -0.70 -4.34 12.58
CA ALA A 67 -1.34 -5.58 13.01
C ALA A 67 -2.87 -5.49 12.97
N ASP A 68 -3.44 -4.36 13.42
CA ASP A 68 -4.89 -4.10 13.37
C ASP A 68 -5.40 -4.00 11.93
N TRP A 69 -4.62 -3.35 11.05
CA TRP A 69 -4.94 -3.30 9.63
C TRP A 69 -4.99 -4.71 9.02
N HIS A 70 -3.93 -5.51 9.19
CA HIS A 70 -3.85 -6.86 8.64
C HIS A 70 -4.91 -7.80 9.22
N ARG A 71 -5.32 -7.60 10.48
CA ARG A 71 -6.44 -8.36 11.08
C ARG A 71 -7.77 -8.04 10.39
N SER A 72 -7.98 -6.79 9.99
CA SER A 72 -9.25 -6.33 9.43
C SER A 72 -9.35 -6.47 7.90
N LYS A 73 -8.23 -6.58 7.18
CA LYS A 73 -8.18 -6.61 5.71
C LYS A 73 -7.53 -7.87 5.17
N ARG A 74 -8.14 -8.43 4.13
CA ARG A 74 -7.66 -9.62 3.44
C ARG A 74 -6.93 -9.33 2.13
N PHE A 75 -7.20 -8.18 1.54
CA PHE A 75 -6.80 -7.86 0.16
C PHE A 75 -5.78 -6.74 0.06
N ALA A 76 -5.28 -6.22 1.19
CA ALA A 76 -4.25 -5.20 1.18
C ALA A 76 -3.28 -5.42 2.33
N ARG A 77 -1.98 -5.46 2.02
CA ARG A 77 -0.91 -5.56 2.99
C ARG A 77 -0.30 -4.18 3.24
N VAL A 78 0.24 -3.98 4.43
CA VAL A 78 1.09 -2.85 4.76
C VAL A 78 2.47 -3.36 5.15
N ALA A 79 3.52 -2.68 4.68
CA ALA A 79 4.91 -2.92 5.05
C ALA A 79 5.60 -1.61 5.46
N LEU A 80 6.61 -1.71 6.32
CA LEU A 80 7.48 -0.59 6.68
C LEU A 80 8.82 -0.72 5.94
N HIS A 81 9.23 0.36 5.28
CA HIS A 81 10.50 0.47 4.57
C HIS A 81 11.20 1.76 4.98
N GLY A 82 12.00 1.70 6.06
CA GLY A 82 12.60 2.90 6.65
C GLY A 82 11.51 3.88 7.09
N ASP A 83 11.56 5.11 6.57
CA ASP A 83 10.59 6.17 6.88
C ASP A 83 9.28 6.07 6.06
N PHE A 84 9.09 4.98 5.32
CA PHE A 84 7.90 4.78 4.50
C PHE A 84 7.00 3.68 5.06
N VAL A 85 5.71 3.96 5.08
CA VAL A 85 4.67 2.94 5.19
C VAL A 85 4.08 2.72 3.81
N VAL A 86 4.11 1.47 3.34
CA VAL A 86 3.73 1.12 1.98
C VAL A 86 2.50 0.24 2.04
N LEU A 87 1.39 0.73 1.51
CA LEU A 87 0.18 -0.06 1.28
C LEU A 87 0.29 -0.76 -0.06
N GLU A 88 0.03 -2.06 -0.10
CA GLU A 88 0.10 -2.84 -1.34
C GLU A 88 -1.09 -3.78 -1.50
N MET A 89 -1.46 -4.02 -2.76
CA MET A 89 -2.44 -5.04 -3.14
C MET A 89 -1.96 -5.78 -4.37
N ASP A 90 -1.83 -7.10 -4.23
CA ASP A 90 -1.49 -7.98 -5.35
C ASP A 90 -2.75 -8.41 -6.10
N VAL A 91 -2.61 -8.54 -7.41
CA VAL A 91 -3.63 -9.03 -8.32
C VAL A 91 -3.03 -10.15 -9.14
N VAL A 92 -3.65 -11.33 -9.12
CA VAL A 92 -3.26 -12.49 -9.93
C VAL A 92 -4.46 -12.94 -10.76
N ALA A 93 -4.24 -13.24 -12.04
CA ALA A 93 -5.27 -13.78 -12.92
C ALA A 93 -4.75 -14.98 -13.72
N ALA A 94 -5.37 -16.15 -13.53
CA ALA A 94 -5.08 -17.35 -14.32
C ALA A 94 -5.45 -17.09 -15.79
N GLY A 95 -4.46 -17.08 -16.68
CA GLY A 95 -4.62 -16.73 -18.10
C GLY A 95 -4.30 -15.28 -18.47
N GLY A 96 -3.93 -14.46 -17.47
CA GLY A 96 -3.53 -13.06 -17.63
C GLY A 96 -4.63 -12.07 -17.25
N ILE A 97 -4.22 -10.81 -17.09
CA ILE A 97 -5.10 -9.74 -16.61
C ILE A 97 -5.96 -9.18 -17.74
N ALA A 98 -7.26 -9.49 -17.73
CA ALA A 98 -8.25 -8.87 -18.63
C ALA A 98 -8.56 -7.42 -18.20
N ALA A 99 -8.94 -6.56 -19.17
CA ALA A 99 -9.23 -5.15 -18.91
C ALA A 99 -10.39 -4.93 -17.92
N THR A 100 -11.44 -5.74 -18.01
CA THR A 100 -12.60 -5.69 -17.09
C THR A 100 -12.21 -6.13 -15.68
N HIS A 101 -11.41 -7.18 -15.55
CA HIS A 101 -10.86 -7.61 -14.27
C HIS A 101 -9.99 -6.51 -13.64
N LEU A 102 -9.11 -5.90 -14.44
CA LEU A 102 -8.26 -4.79 -14.00
C LEU A 102 -9.07 -3.61 -13.49
N ALA A 103 -10.15 -3.23 -14.19
CA ALA A 103 -11.01 -2.13 -13.76
C ALA A 103 -11.62 -2.40 -12.37
N VAL A 104 -12.12 -3.62 -12.13
CA VAL A 104 -12.65 -4.02 -10.81
C VAL A 104 -11.55 -3.95 -9.73
N MET A 105 -10.35 -4.43 -10.05
CA MET A 105 -9.23 -4.38 -9.11
C MET A 105 -8.80 -2.94 -8.80
N VAL A 106 -8.82 -2.02 -9.77
CA VAL A 106 -8.55 -0.60 -9.53
C VAL A 106 -9.60 0.06 -8.62
N GLN A 107 -10.88 -0.33 -8.76
CA GLN A 107 -11.93 0.16 -7.85
C GLN A 107 -11.72 -0.36 -6.43
N LEU A 108 -11.43 -1.65 -6.27
CA LEU A 108 -11.12 -2.24 -4.98
C LEU A 108 -9.89 -1.58 -4.34
N TRP A 109 -8.83 -1.37 -5.13
CA TRP A 109 -7.63 -0.66 -4.71
C TRP A 109 -7.96 0.73 -4.15
N THR A 110 -8.76 1.51 -4.89
CA THR A 110 -9.16 2.86 -4.48
C THR A 110 -9.93 2.85 -3.16
N GLN A 111 -10.82 1.87 -2.96
CA GLN A 111 -11.52 1.68 -1.69
C GLN A 111 -10.57 1.31 -0.55
N MET A 112 -9.59 0.43 -0.79
CA MET A 112 -8.58 0.04 0.21
C MET A 112 -7.71 1.22 0.64
N MET A 113 -7.26 2.06 -0.30
CA MET A 113 -6.52 3.29 0.03
C MET A 113 -7.33 4.21 0.94
N GLY A 114 -8.60 4.47 0.58
CA GLY A 114 -9.48 5.32 1.38
C GLY A 114 -9.69 4.78 2.80
N GLN A 115 -9.92 3.47 2.94
CA GLN A 115 -10.05 2.83 4.24
C GLN A 115 -8.75 2.91 5.06
N PHE A 116 -7.59 2.77 4.40
CA PHE A 116 -6.29 2.85 5.05
C PHE A 116 -6.02 4.27 5.59
N PHE A 117 -6.32 5.32 4.84
CA PHE A 117 -6.17 6.69 5.34
C PHE A 117 -7.08 6.99 6.53
N VAL A 118 -8.31 6.49 6.50
CA VAL A 118 -9.22 6.62 7.65
C VAL A 118 -8.67 5.87 8.87
N HIS A 119 -8.11 4.66 8.67
CA HIS A 119 -7.44 3.89 9.72
C HIS A 119 -6.28 4.67 10.36
N LEU A 120 -5.37 5.21 9.52
CA LEU A 120 -4.24 6.02 10.00
C LEU A 120 -4.69 7.30 10.72
N ARG A 121 -5.73 7.98 10.22
CA ARG A 121 -6.23 9.22 10.85
C ARG A 121 -6.93 8.96 12.19
N ASN A 122 -7.62 7.83 12.32
CA ASN A 122 -8.32 7.46 13.53
C ASN A 122 -7.38 6.85 14.58
N PHE A 123 -6.16 6.49 14.20
CA PHE A 123 -5.16 6.03 15.14
C PHE A 123 -4.81 7.18 16.11
N LYS A 124 -5.08 6.93 17.39
CA LYS A 124 -4.56 7.73 18.50
C LYS A 124 -3.57 6.83 19.21
N PRO A 125 -2.28 7.20 19.31
CA PRO A 125 -1.38 6.46 20.19
C PRO A 125 -1.99 6.55 21.59
N GLU A 126 -2.32 5.41 22.18
CA GLU A 126 -2.66 5.39 23.60
C GLU A 126 -1.44 5.93 24.34
N ALA A 127 -1.64 6.93 25.20
CA ALA A 127 -0.60 7.56 26.00
C ALA A 127 -0.04 6.64 27.12
N GLY A 128 0.04 5.32 26.85
CA GLY A 128 0.29 4.29 27.85
C GLY A 128 1.67 3.64 27.79
N ASP A 129 2.41 3.73 26.68
CA ASP A 129 3.67 2.98 26.52
C ASP A 129 4.95 3.78 26.86
N ALA A 130 4.80 5.03 27.29
CA ALA A 130 5.91 5.86 27.77
C ALA A 130 6.21 5.69 29.28
N ALA A 131 5.46 4.83 29.99
CA ALA A 131 5.56 4.70 31.45
C ALA A 131 6.18 3.38 31.95
N GLN A 132 6.62 2.47 31.07
CA GLN A 132 7.35 1.26 31.48
C GLN A 132 8.85 1.34 31.17
N ALA A 133 9.48 2.42 31.64
CA ALA A 133 10.93 2.48 31.81
C ALA A 133 11.23 3.24 33.10
N THR A 134 10.90 2.65 34.25
CA THR A 134 11.47 3.06 35.54
C THR A 134 12.36 1.93 36.06
N PRO A 135 13.63 2.22 36.39
CA PRO A 135 14.60 1.23 36.83
C PRO A 135 14.46 0.95 38.33
N GLU A 136 14.31 -0.31 38.70
CA GLU A 136 14.38 -0.79 40.09
C GLU A 136 15.06 -2.19 40.01
N ALA A 137 16.20 -2.48 40.65
CA ALA A 137 16.65 -2.06 41.96
C ALA A 137 18.19 -1.92 42.04
N ALA A 138 18.65 -0.82 42.63
CA ALA A 138 19.86 -0.82 43.43
C ALA A 138 19.42 -1.07 44.89
N THR A 139 19.93 -2.11 45.52
CA THR A 139 19.75 -2.35 46.96
C THR A 139 21.12 -2.25 47.65
N PRO A 140 21.30 -1.35 48.63
CA PRO A 140 22.45 -1.38 49.52
C PRO A 140 22.15 -2.23 50.76
N ALA A 141 23.10 -3.07 51.17
CA ALA A 141 23.28 -3.56 52.54
C ALA A 141 24.74 -3.97 52.74
#